data_AF-A0A373PRL7-F1
#
_entry.id   AF-A0A373PRL7-F1
#
_cell.length_a   1.000
_cell.length_b   1.000
_cell.length_c   1.000
_cell.angle_alpha   90.00
_cell.angle_beta   90.00
_cell.angle_gamma   90.00
#
_symmetry.space_group_name_H-M   'P 1'
#
loop_
_entity.id
_entity.type
_entity.pdbx_description
1 polymer ?
#
loop_
_entity_poly.entity_id
_entity_poly.type
_entity_poly.pdbx_seq_one_letter_code
_entity_poly.pdbx_strand_id
1 'polypeptide(L)'
;MAIAMDIYEKIRYYREHTDFSQRNVAKILGISRNTVKKYWEGQTVPWERKPGSGRKKDIITDEVKAFIMKCLDSDRKAPRKQQHTAHKIYTRLVAECGFEGCEGCEGCEASVRRTVAELKDKVTNY
;
A
#
# COMPACT_ATOMS: atom_id res chain seq x y z
N MET A 1 14.42 -9.86 1.95
CA MET A 1 15.06 -10.99 2.64
C MET A 1 14.59 -11.01 4.08
N ALA A 2 13.76 -11.99 4.44
CA ALA A 2 13.50 -12.32 5.84
C ALA A 2 14.61 -13.29 6.29
N ILE A 3 14.99 -13.23 7.55
CA ILE A 3 16.01 -14.13 8.13
C ILE A 3 15.36 -14.87 9.29
N ALA A 4 15.74 -16.12 9.49
CA ALA A 4 15.40 -16.87 10.69
C ALA A 4 15.94 -16.20 11.96
N MET A 5 15.22 -16.36 13.07
CA MET A 5 15.61 -15.82 14.38
C MET A 5 17.00 -16.31 14.83
N ASP A 6 17.29 -17.58 14.60
CA ASP A 6 18.58 -18.21 14.95
C ASP A 6 19.80 -17.47 14.36
N ILE A 7 19.70 -17.00 13.12
CA ILE A 7 20.79 -16.26 12.47
C ILE A 7 20.93 -14.86 13.09
N TYR A 8 19.82 -14.22 13.45
CA TYR A 8 19.84 -12.92 14.14
C TYR A 8 20.49 -13.02 15.52
N GLU A 9 20.15 -14.05 16.29
CA GLU A 9 20.76 -14.33 17.60
C GLU A 9 22.27 -14.57 17.48
N LYS A 10 22.71 -15.33 16.47
CA LYS A 10 24.13 -15.54 16.20
C LYS A 10 24.86 -14.24 15.84
N ILE A 11 24.26 -13.36 15.03
CA ILE A 11 24.84 -12.03 14.71
C ILE A 11 25.03 -11.21 15.99
N ARG A 12 24.02 -11.18 16.88
CA ARG A 12 24.10 -10.50 18.18
C ARG A 12 25.16 -11.11 19.09
N TYR A 13 25.19 -12.43 19.17
CA TYR A 13 26.17 -13.18 19.95
C TYR A 13 27.60 -12.84 19.53
N TYR A 14 27.90 -12.92 18.23
CA TYR A 14 29.24 -12.57 17.72
C TYR A 14 29.60 -11.10 17.95
N ARG A 15 28.64 -10.18 17.94
CA ARG A 15 28.91 -8.77 18.27
C ARG A 15 29.33 -8.57 19.74
N GLU A 16 28.69 -9.29 20.66
CA GLU A 16 28.88 -9.08 22.11
C GLU A 16 30.00 -9.93 22.70
N HIS A 17 30.22 -11.13 22.14
CA HIS A 17 31.13 -12.13 22.72
C HIS A 17 32.43 -12.31 21.91
N THR A 18 32.58 -11.66 20.76
CA THR A 18 33.78 -11.79 19.92
C THR A 18 34.21 -10.47 19.29
N ASP A 19 35.51 -10.26 19.07
CA ASP A 19 36.06 -9.12 18.32
C ASP A 19 35.98 -9.29 16.79
N PHE A 20 35.07 -10.14 16.30
CA PHE A 20 34.99 -10.42 14.88
C PHE A 20 34.40 -9.25 14.09
N SER A 21 35.08 -8.92 12.98
CA SER A 21 34.53 -7.97 12.03
C SER A 21 33.24 -8.49 11.39
N GLN A 22 32.33 -7.59 11.01
CA GLN A 22 31.11 -7.90 10.26
C GLN A 22 31.37 -8.76 9.01
N ARG A 23 32.55 -8.59 8.39
CA ARG A 23 32.97 -9.32 7.18
C ARG A 23 33.29 -10.79 7.49
N ASN A 24 33.86 -11.07 8.67
CA ASN A 24 34.11 -12.43 9.13
C ASN A 24 32.81 -13.10 9.55
N VAL A 25 31.94 -12.40 10.29
CA VAL A 25 30.63 -12.91 10.69
C VAL A 25 29.77 -13.27 9.47
N ALA A 26 29.80 -12.45 8.41
CA ALA A 26 29.13 -12.75 7.13
C ALA A 26 29.62 -14.05 6.48
N LYS A 27 30.93 -14.32 6.52
CA LYS A 27 31.52 -15.56 5.99
C LYS A 27 31.15 -16.78 6.84
N ILE A 28 31.21 -16.65 8.16
CA ILE A 28 30.87 -17.73 9.11
C ILE A 28 29.39 -18.13 8.97
N LEU A 29 28.51 -17.14 8.88
CA LEU A 29 27.06 -17.36 8.77
C LEU A 29 26.57 -17.60 7.34
N GLY A 30 27.43 -17.48 6.32
CA GLY A 30 27.06 -17.67 4.92
C GLY A 30 26.04 -16.67 4.38
N ILE A 31 25.95 -15.47 4.97
CA ILE A 31 24.97 -14.43 4.59
C ILE A 31 25.66 -13.18 4.05
N SER A 32 24.91 -12.38 3.28
CA SER A 32 25.46 -11.14 2.72
C SER A 32 25.92 -10.19 3.82
N ARG A 33 27.05 -9.50 3.60
CA ARG A 33 27.54 -8.45 4.51
C ARG A 33 26.50 -7.37 4.76
N ASN A 34 25.71 -7.01 3.73
CA ASN A 34 24.65 -5.99 3.86
C ASN A 34 23.56 -6.44 4.85
N THR A 35 23.26 -7.74 4.85
CA THR A 35 22.36 -8.36 5.82
C THR A 35 22.94 -8.28 7.22
N VAL A 36 24.19 -8.72 7.45
CA VAL A 36 24.84 -8.61 8.76
C VAL A 36 24.84 -7.16 9.26
N LYS A 37 25.27 -6.21 8.41
CA LYS A 37 25.30 -4.77 8.73
C LYS A 37 23.92 -4.26 9.18
N LYS A 38 22.85 -4.67 8.49
CA LYS A 38 21.47 -4.26 8.81
C LYS A 38 21.04 -4.69 10.23
N TYR A 39 21.47 -5.85 10.68
CA TYR A 39 21.09 -6.41 11.99
C TYR A 39 22.15 -6.17 13.08
N TRP A 40 23.33 -5.67 12.73
CA TRP A 40 24.46 -5.45 13.62
C TRP A 40 24.18 -4.42 14.72
N GLU A 41 23.52 -3.32 14.37
CA GLU A 41 23.23 -2.23 15.31
C GLU A 41 21.88 -2.40 16.04
N GLY A 42 21.12 -3.45 15.70
CA GLY A 42 19.81 -3.74 16.33
C GLY A 42 18.65 -2.85 15.88
N GLN A 43 18.86 -1.90 14.96
CA GLN A 43 17.82 -1.01 14.43
C GLN A 43 16.73 -1.71 13.62
N THR A 44 16.96 -2.94 13.18
CA THR A 44 15.93 -3.76 12.52
C THR A 44 15.90 -5.13 13.16
N VAL A 45 14.70 -5.62 13.45
CA VAL A 45 14.46 -6.94 14.00
C VAL A 45 13.80 -7.85 12.95
N PRO A 46 14.11 -9.16 12.91
CA PRO A 46 13.56 -10.07 11.89
C PRO A 46 12.02 -10.17 11.88
N TRP A 47 11.38 -10.00 13.04
CA TRP A 47 9.93 -10.10 13.20
C TRP A 47 9.17 -8.84 12.78
N GLU A 48 9.87 -7.72 12.61
CA GLU A 48 9.27 -6.47 12.19
C GLU A 48 9.32 -6.37 10.66
N ARG A 49 8.16 -6.50 10.03
CA ARG A 49 8.04 -6.27 8.59
C ARG A 49 8.20 -4.77 8.35
N LYS A 50 9.07 -4.40 7.42
CA LYS A 50 9.06 -3.03 6.88
C LYS A 50 7.63 -2.73 6.44
N PRO A 51 7.06 -1.58 6.82
CA PRO A 51 5.79 -1.18 6.24
C PRO A 51 5.96 -1.24 4.73
N GLY A 52 4.99 -1.88 4.04
CA GLY A 52 4.93 -1.84 2.57
C GLY A 52 5.10 -0.39 2.13
N SER A 53 5.65 -0.16 0.93
CA SER A 53 6.35 1.08 0.55
C SER A 53 5.57 2.42 0.62
N GLY A 54 4.46 2.51 1.33
CA GLY A 54 3.62 3.69 1.48
C GLY A 54 3.03 4.16 0.16
N ARG A 55 3.26 3.41 -0.92
CA ARG A 55 2.90 3.79 -2.27
C ARG A 55 1.40 3.62 -2.38
N LYS A 56 0.69 4.67 -1.98
CA LYS A 56 -0.71 4.87 -2.29
C LYS A 56 -0.79 4.80 -3.80
N LYS A 57 -1.47 3.79 -4.32
CA LYS A 57 -1.86 3.74 -5.73
C LYS A 57 -2.98 4.75 -5.98
N ASP A 58 -2.87 5.98 -5.47
CA ASP A 58 -3.89 6.99 -5.68
C ASP A 58 -3.65 7.61 -7.05
N ILE A 59 -4.09 6.87 -8.07
CA ILE A 59 -4.52 7.45 -9.35
C ILE A 59 -5.72 8.39 -9.08
N ILE A 60 -6.42 8.16 -7.96
CA ILE A 60 -7.58 8.91 -7.54
C ILE A 60 -7.12 10.10 -6.69
N THR A 61 -7.09 11.26 -7.33
CA THR A 61 -6.90 12.55 -6.66
C THR A 61 -8.08 12.86 -5.73
N ASP A 62 -7.87 13.75 -4.76
CA ASP A 62 -8.93 14.13 -3.82
C ASP A 62 -10.11 14.83 -4.52
N GLU A 63 -9.88 15.45 -5.67
CA GLU A 63 -10.91 16.02 -6.54
C GLU A 63 -11.87 14.95 -7.08
N VAL A 64 -11.33 13.82 -7.53
CA VAL A 64 -12.11 12.66 -8.01
C VAL A 64 -12.95 12.08 -6.88
N LYS A 65 -12.41 12.02 -5.65
CA LYS A 65 -13.16 11.58 -4.47
C LYS A 65 -14.31 12.54 -4.15
N ALA A 66 -14.06 13.85 -4.20
CA ALA A 66 -15.07 14.87 -3.96
C ALA A 66 -16.20 14.82 -4.99
N PHE A 67 -15.88 14.56 -6.25
CA PHE A 67 -16.88 14.36 -7.30
C PHE A 67 -17.75 13.12 -7.04
N ILE A 68 -17.12 11.98 -6.73
CA ILE A 68 -17.84 10.74 -6.40
C ILE A 68 -18.78 10.95 -5.21
N MET A 69 -18.33 11.64 -4.16
CA MET A 69 -19.19 11.97 -3.00
C MET A 69 -20.41 12.81 -3.40
N LYS A 70 -20.24 13.83 -4.24
CA LYS A 70 -21.35 14.66 -4.73
C LYS A 70 -22.37 13.83 -5.54
N CYS A 71 -21.89 12.92 -6.39
CA CYS A 71 -22.76 12.01 -7.13
C CYS A 71 -23.53 11.08 -6.19
N LEU A 72 -22.87 10.52 -5.17
CA LEU A 72 -23.50 9.62 -4.20
C LEU A 72 -24.53 10.34 -3.30
N ASP A 73 -24.29 11.60 -2.90
CA ASP A 73 -25.28 12.38 -2.14
C ASP A 73 -26.52 12.69 -2.98
N SER A 74 -26.31 13.02 -4.26
CA SER A 74 -27.41 13.24 -5.21
C SER A 74 -28.22 11.95 -5.42
N ASP A 75 -27.54 10.81 -5.53
CA ASP A 75 -28.17 9.49 -5.65
C ASP A 75 -28.96 9.08 -4.40
N ARG A 76 -28.51 9.49 -3.21
CA ARG A 76 -29.23 9.22 -1.96
C ARG A 76 -30.60 9.89 -1.93
N LYS A 77 -30.70 11.09 -2.51
CA LYS A 77 -31.95 11.86 -2.63
C LYS A 77 -32.84 11.35 -3.77
N ALA A 78 -32.29 10.57 -4.69
CA ALA A 78 -33.00 10.06 -5.86
C ALA A 78 -33.66 8.69 -5.58
N PRO A 79 -34.79 8.37 -6.25
CA PRO A 79 -35.41 7.05 -6.21
C PRO A 79 -34.43 5.96 -6.68
N ARG A 80 -34.54 4.72 -6.15
CA ARG A 80 -33.62 3.59 -6.47
C ARG A 80 -33.37 3.37 -7.97
N LYS A 81 -34.36 3.64 -8.83
CA LYS A 81 -34.24 3.49 -10.29
C LYS A 81 -33.40 4.58 -10.97
N GLN A 82 -33.19 5.71 -10.31
CA GLN A 82 -32.44 6.87 -10.81
C GLN A 82 -31.01 6.97 -10.25
N GLN A 83 -30.63 6.07 -9.33
CA GLN A 83 -29.29 6.04 -8.76
C GLN A 83 -28.24 5.69 -9.82
N HIS A 84 -27.13 6.42 -9.81
CA HIS A 84 -26.03 6.16 -10.73
C HIS A 84 -25.30 4.88 -10.31
N THR A 85 -25.00 4.04 -11.30
CA THR A 85 -24.09 2.92 -11.10
C THR A 85 -22.65 3.45 -11.07
N ALA A 86 -21.73 2.70 -10.45
CA ALA A 86 -20.32 3.09 -10.44
C ALA A 86 -19.75 3.31 -11.85
N HIS A 87 -20.24 2.55 -12.83
CA HIS A 87 -19.93 2.74 -14.25
C HIS A 87 -20.39 4.12 -14.78
N LYS A 88 -21.64 4.53 -14.50
CA LYS A 88 -22.13 5.86 -14.91
C LYS A 88 -21.34 7.00 -14.27
N ILE A 89 -20.97 6.85 -13.01
CA ILE A 89 -20.12 7.83 -12.30
C ILE A 89 -18.76 7.91 -13.00
N TYR A 90 -18.14 6.78 -13.35
CA TYR A 90 -16.88 6.75 -14.10
C TYR A 90 -16.98 7.43 -15.47
N THR A 91 -18.00 7.09 -16.28
CA THR A 91 -18.21 7.70 -17.60
C THR A 91 -18.33 9.22 -17.49
N ARG A 92 -19.07 9.70 -16.48
CA ARG A 92 -19.25 11.13 -16.22
C ARG A 92 -17.96 11.81 -15.77
N LEU A 93 -17.15 11.11 -14.98
CA LEU A 93 -15.86 11.58 -14.50
C LEU A 93 -14.83 11.70 -15.63
N VAL A 94 -14.83 10.75 -16.58
CA VAL A 94 -14.02 10.84 -17.80
C VAL A 94 -14.46 12.02 -18.67
N ALA A 95 -15.77 12.22 -18.83
CA ALA A 95 -16.33 13.28 -19.67
C ALA A 95 -16.18 14.70 -19.08
N GLU A 96 -16.39 14.88 -17.78
CA GLU A 96 -16.41 16.20 -17.12
C GLU A 96 -15.06 16.61 -16.54
N CYS A 97 -14.29 15.66 -15.98
CA CYS A 97 -13.01 15.97 -15.33
C CYS A 97 -11.79 15.65 -16.20
N GLY A 98 -11.99 15.20 -17.45
CA GLY A 98 -10.89 14.84 -18.34
C GLY A 98 -9.96 13.82 -17.71
N PHE A 99 -10.51 12.84 -16.98
CA PHE A 99 -9.74 11.82 -16.30
C PHE A 99 -9.08 10.91 -17.34
N GLU A 100 -7.95 11.38 -17.86
CA GLU A 100 -6.97 10.62 -18.61
C GLU A 100 -6.30 9.67 -17.60
N GLY A 101 -7.01 8.62 -17.23
CA GLY A 101 -6.32 7.39 -16.90
C GLY A 101 -5.35 7.12 -18.03
N CYS A 102 -4.04 6.99 -17.74
CA CYS A 102 -3.00 6.76 -18.74
C CYS A 102 -3.56 5.93 -19.90
N GLU A 103 -3.55 6.49 -21.12
CA GLU A 103 -4.14 5.87 -22.30
C GLU A 103 -3.84 4.36 -22.32
N GLY A 104 -4.90 3.53 -22.22
CA GLY A 104 -4.79 2.06 -22.17
C GLY A 104 -4.93 1.40 -20.79
N CYS A 105 -5.20 2.13 -19.70
CA CYS A 105 -5.34 1.53 -18.37
C CYS A 105 -6.79 1.16 -18.00
N GLU A 106 -7.17 -0.11 -18.19
CA GLU A 106 -8.40 -0.71 -17.60
C GLU A 106 -8.45 -0.62 -16.06
N GLY A 107 -7.32 -0.31 -15.41
CA GLY A 107 -7.20 -0.15 -13.96
C GLY A 107 -7.92 1.08 -13.38
N CYS A 108 -8.35 2.03 -14.22
CA CYS A 108 -8.97 3.28 -13.80
C CYS A 108 -10.42 3.09 -13.35
N GLU A 109 -11.24 2.37 -14.13
CA GLU A 109 -12.61 2.04 -13.73
C GLU A 109 -12.62 1.14 -12.49
N ALA A 110 -11.74 0.14 -12.43
CA ALA A 110 -11.64 -0.76 -11.27
C ALA A 110 -11.23 -0.02 -9.98
N SER A 111 -10.47 1.07 -10.09
CA SER A 111 -10.14 1.94 -8.96
C SER A 111 -11.34 2.78 -8.54
N VAL A 112 -12.07 3.39 -9.48
CA VAL A 112 -13.29 4.16 -9.19
C VAL A 112 -14.37 3.28 -8.56
N ARG A 113 -14.58 2.05 -9.07
CA ARG A 113 -15.51 1.09 -8.47
C ARG A 113 -15.14 0.74 -7.03
N ARG A 114 -13.85 0.53 -6.74
CA ARG A 114 -13.36 0.30 -5.38
C ARG A 114 -13.61 1.49 -4.47
N THR A 115 -13.28 2.70 -4.91
CA THR A 115 -13.53 3.91 -4.11
C THR A 115 -15.02 4.17 -3.88
N VAL A 116 -15.87 3.94 -4.88
CA VAL A 116 -17.33 4.01 -4.70
C VAL A 116 -17.81 2.98 -3.67
N ALA A 117 -17.30 1.75 -3.71
CA ALA A 117 -17.65 0.72 -2.72
C ALA A 117 -17.20 1.11 -1.30
N GLU A 118 -15.94 1.52 -1.14
CA GLU A 118 -15.41 1.98 0.15
C GLU A 118 -16.19 3.17 0.72
N LEU A 119 -16.60 4.11 -0.14
CA LEU A 119 -17.40 5.27 0.28
C LEU A 119 -18.83 4.88 0.64
N LYS A 120 -19.45 3.94 -0.09
CA LYS A 120 -20.79 3.43 0.24
C LYS A 120 -20.79 2.64 1.56
N ASP A 121 -19.75 1.85 1.82
CA ASP A 121 -19.61 1.12 3.07
C ASP A 121 -19.45 2.08 4.26
N LYS A 122 -18.67 3.15 4.10
CA LYS A 122 -18.55 4.21 5.12
C LYS A 122 -19.88 4.92 5.39
N VAL A 123 -20.71 5.12 4.37
CA VAL A 123 -22.02 5.79 4.50
C VAL A 123 -23.08 4.87 5.12
N THR A 124 -22.93 3.55 4.98
CA THR A 124 -23.89 2.56 5.49
C THR A 124 -23.60 2.14 6.94
N ASN A 125 -22.35 2.29 7.41
CA ASN A 125 -21.93 1.93 8.77
C ASN A 125 -22.15 3.05 9.82
N TYR A 126 -23.02 4.03 9.55
CA TYR A 126 -23.43 5.08 10.49
C TYR A 126 -24.94 5.15 10.63
#